data_AF-A0A068F0M7-F1
#
_entry.id   AF-A0A068F0M7-F1
#
_cell.length_a   1.000
_cell.length_b   1.000
_cell.length_c   1.000
_cell.angle_alpha   90.00
_cell.angle_beta   90.00
_cell.angle_gamma   90.00
#
_symmetry.space_group_name_H-M   'P 1'
#
loop_
_entity.id
_entity.type
_entity.pdbx_description
1 polymer ?
#
loop_
_entity_poly.entity_id
_entity_poly.type
_entity_poly.pdbx_seq_one_letter_code
_entity_poly.pdbx_strand_id
1 'polypeptide(L)' 'VEPNKPVRYSYTRQARGSWSLNWLVPIGHEKPSNIKVFIHELNAGNQLSHMSPIYTIEMGDELLAKLARDATF' A
#
# COMPACT_ATOMS: atom_id res chain seq x y z
N VAL A 1 6.44 -18.87 0.11
CA VAL A 1 5.10 -18.34 -0.24
C VAL A 1 4.76 -18.90 -1.60
N GLU A 2 3.64 -19.62 -1.75
CA GLU A 2 3.25 -20.19 -3.05
C GLU A 2 2.97 -19.04 -4.04
N PRO A 3 3.60 -19.04 -5.23
CA PRO A 3 3.61 -17.88 -6.14
C PRO A 3 2.24 -17.50 -6.74
N ASN A 4 1.16 -18.22 -6.45
CA ASN A 4 -0.12 -18.12 -7.16
C ASN A 4 -1.35 -17.85 -6.28
N LYS A 5 -1.18 -17.50 -5.00
CA LYS A 5 -2.32 -17.15 -4.14
C LYS A 5 -2.41 -15.63 -3.97
N PRO A 6 -3.56 -15.00 -4.29
CA PRO A 6 -3.74 -13.56 -4.08
C PRO A 6 -3.55 -13.18 -2.61
N VAL A 7 -2.72 -12.17 -2.36
CA VAL A 7 -2.53 -11.56 -1.03
C VAL A 7 -3.77 -10.72 -0.71
N ARG A 8 -4.33 -10.89 0.48
CA ARG A 8 -5.56 -10.20 0.91
C ARG A 8 -5.41 -9.62 2.30
N TYR A 9 -5.84 -8.38 2.44
CA TYR A 9 -5.95 -7.67 3.72
C TYR A 9 -7.32 -6.99 3.79
N SER A 10 -7.80 -6.77 5.01
CA SER A 10 -9.00 -5.97 5.27
C SER A 10 -8.70 -5.03 6.42
N TYR A 11 -9.12 -3.77 6.26
CA TYR A 11 -9.06 -2.75 7.30
C TYR A 11 -10.49 -2.35 7.66
N THR A 12 -10.88 -2.57 8.91
CA THR A 12 -12.15 -2.04 9.43
C THR A 12 -11.96 -0.57 9.74
N ARG A 13 -12.73 0.29 9.04
CA ARG A 13 -12.75 1.74 9.27
C ARG A 13 -13.07 2.05 10.74
N GLN A 14 -12.28 2.94 11.31
CA GLN A 14 -12.42 3.42 12.69
C GLN A 14 -13.08 4.80 12.75
N ALA A 15 -13.10 5.55 11.65
CA ALA A 15 -13.80 6.81 11.51
C ALA A 15 -14.60 6.90 10.19
N ARG A 16 -15.34 7.99 10.03
CA ARG A 16 -16.10 8.33 8.82
C ARG A 16 -15.49 9.56 8.15
N GLY A 17 -15.78 9.73 6.86
CA GLY A 17 -15.28 10.86 6.08
C GLY A 17 -13.98 10.53 5.34
N SER A 18 -13.18 11.57 5.12
CA SER A 18 -11.98 11.54 4.28
C SER A 18 -10.93 10.53 4.76
N TRP A 19 -10.19 9.99 3.81
CA TRP A 19 -9.07 9.11 4.06
C TRP A 19 -8.03 9.28 2.94
N SER A 20 -6.77 9.04 3.29
CA SER A 20 -5.63 9.08 2.38
C SER A 20 -5.18 7.65 2.08
N LEU A 21 -5.08 7.33 0.79
CA LEU A 21 -4.47 6.11 0.29
C LEU A 21 -2.97 6.34 0.08
N ASN A 22 -2.14 5.43 0.60
CA ASN A 22 -0.70 5.54 0.48
C ASN A 22 -0.11 4.20 0.04
N TRP A 23 0.86 4.24 -0.86
CA TRP A 23 1.69 3.08 -1.19
C TRP A 23 3.14 3.49 -1.44
N LEU A 24 4.08 2.62 -1.06
CA LEU A 24 5.52 2.82 -1.21
C LEU A 24 6.09 1.74 -2.12
N VAL A 25 6.77 2.16 -3.18
CA VAL A 25 7.42 1.28 -4.17
C VAL A 25 8.94 1.47 -4.05
N PRO A 26 9.72 0.42 -3.73
CA PRO A 26 11.17 0.56 -3.62
C PRO A 26 11.81 0.59 -5.01
N ILE A 27 12.93 1.33 -5.13
CA ILE A 27 13.76 1.44 -6.35
C ILE A 27 15.21 1.18 -5.96
N GLY A 28 15.95 0.44 -6.79
CA GLY A 28 17.35 0.09 -6.55
C GLY A 28 17.70 -1.33 -6.99
N HIS A 29 18.99 -1.65 -7.08
CA HIS A 29 19.47 -2.96 -7.50
C HIS A 29 19.18 -4.05 -6.45
N GLU A 30 19.38 -3.77 -5.17
CA GLU A 30 19.15 -4.69 -4.05
C GLU A 30 17.84 -4.39 -3.30
N LYS A 31 16.82 -3.92 -4.03
CA LYS A 31 15.53 -3.55 -3.44
C LYS A 31 14.73 -4.78 -2.96
N PRO A 32 13.87 -4.62 -1.95
CA PRO A 32 12.87 -5.63 -1.63
C PRO A 32 11.90 -5.92 -2.80
N SER A 33 11.37 -7.13 -2.86
CA SER A 33 10.39 -7.59 -3.88
C SER A 33 8.92 -7.24 -3.56
N ASN A 34 8.70 -6.34 -2.59
CA ASN A 34 7.36 -5.96 -2.12
C ASN A 34 7.12 -4.46 -2.09
N ILE A 35 5.84 -4.10 -2.09
CA ILE A 35 5.35 -2.76 -1.78
C ILE A 35 4.80 -2.68 -0.36
N LYS A 36 4.72 -1.46 0.16
CA LYS A 36 3.92 -1.16 1.35
C LYS A 36 2.65 -0.43 0.96
N VAL A 37 1.53 -0.73 1.62
CA VAL A 37 0.25 -0.03 1.43
C VAL A 37 -0.35 0.29 2.79
N PHE A 38 -0.89 1.50 2.98
CA PHE A 38 -1.54 1.91 4.22
C PHE A 38 -2.55 3.04 4.00
N ILE A 39 -3.47 3.16 4.96
CA ILE A 39 -4.57 4.13 4.95
C ILE A 39 -4.46 5.03 6.18
N HIS A 40 -4.61 6.33 5.97
CA HIS A 40 -4.82 7.29 7.05
C HIS A 40 -6.25 7.82 7.00
N GLU A 41 -6.99 7.73 8.10
CA GLU A 41 -8.30 8.35 8.21
C GLU A 41 -8.17 9.78 8.71
N LEU A 42 -8.87 10.72 8.08
CA LEU A 42 -8.72 12.16 8.33
C LEU A 42 -9.98 12.71 8.99
N ASN A 43 -9.81 13.57 9.99
CA ASN A 43 -10.90 14.29 10.63
C ASN A 43 -11.35 15.49 9.78
N ALA A 44 -12.39 16.21 10.22
CA ALA A 44 -12.93 17.38 9.52
C ALA A 44 -11.92 18.53 9.34
N GLY A 45 -10.89 18.62 10.20
CA GLY A 45 -9.80 19.58 10.10
C GLY A 45 -8.65 19.11 9.19
N ASN A 46 -8.85 18.03 8.42
CA ASN A 46 -7.85 17.40 7.57
C ASN A 46 -6.60 16.90 8.35
N GLN A 47 -6.77 16.56 9.62
CA GLN A 47 -5.73 15.99 10.45
C GLN A 47 -5.88 14.47 10.53
N LEU A 48 -4.76 13.77 10.65
CA LEU A 48 -4.72 12.33 10.83
C LEU A 48 -5.39 11.94 12.15
N SER A 49 -6.38 11.06 12.06
CA SER A 49 -7.17 10.57 13.20
C SER A 49 -6.90 9.10 13.53
N HIS A 50 -6.77 8.25 12.51
CA HIS A 50 -6.48 6.82 12.65
C HIS A 50 -5.55 6.36 11.52
N MET A 51 -4.79 5.30 11.79
CA MET A 51 -3.90 4.67 10.83
C MET A 51 -4.26 3.18 10.71
N SER A 52 -4.28 2.66 9.49
CA SER A 52 -4.26 1.22 9.28
C SER A 52 -2.88 0.66 9.65
N PRO A 53 -2.76 -0.68 9.82
CA PRO A 53 -1.48 -1.36 9.69
C PRO A 53 -0.79 -1.02 8.36
N ILE A 54 0.53 -1.20 8.32
CA ILE A 54 1.30 -1.18 7.08
C ILE A 54 1.24 -2.58 6.45
N TYR A 55 0.52 -2.70 5.34
CA TYR A 55 0.40 -3.94 4.60
C TYR A 55 1.60 -4.15 3.69
N THR A 56 2.09 -5.38 3.61
CA THR A 56 3.20 -5.76 2.72
C THR A 56 2.66 -6.69 1.64
N ILE A 57 2.88 -6.36 0.37
CA ILE A 57 2.41 -7.17 -0.75
C ILE A 57 3.62 -7.54 -1.61
N GLU A 58 3.90 -8.83 -1.72
CA GLU A 58 4.93 -9.35 -2.65
C GLU A 58 4.44 -9.20 -4.10
N MET A 59 5.26 -8.56 -4.93
CA MET A 59 4.92 -8.21 -6.31
C MET A 59 5.83 -8.91 -7.33
N GLY A 60 7.06 -9.24 -6.91
CA GLY A 60 8.12 -9.69 -7.83
C GLY A 60 8.74 -8.53 -8.61
N ASP A 61 9.95 -8.73 -9.13
CA ASP A 61 10.77 -7.64 -9.69
C ASP A 61 10.16 -6.99 -10.94
N GLU A 62 9.58 -7.78 -11.84
CA GLU A 62 9.01 -7.28 -13.09
C GLU A 62 7.81 -6.36 -12.84
N LEU A 63 6.90 -6.78 -11.96
CA LEU A 63 5.72 -5.98 -11.62
C LEU A 63 6.09 -4.74 -10.81
N LEU A 64 7.08 -4.84 -9.91
CA LEU A 64 7.63 -3.67 -9.21
C LEU A 64 8.21 -2.63 -10.17
N ALA A 65 8.99 -3.08 -11.16
CA ALA A 65 9.58 -2.17 -12.15
C ALA A 65 8.51 -1.46 -12.97
N LYS A 66 7.41 -2.16 -13.31
CA LYS A 66 6.26 -1.55 -13.97
C LYS A 66 5.58 -0.51 -13.09
N LEU A 67 5.29 -0.84 -11.84
CA LEU A 67 4.67 0.08 -10.87
C LEU A 67 5.47 1.37 -10.67
N ALA A 68 6.80 1.29 -10.69
CA ALA A 68 7.68 2.44 -10.52
C ALA A 68 7.81 3.33 -11.76
N ARG A 69 7.35 2.86 -12.94
CA ARG A 69 7.60 3.54 -14.22
C ARG A 69 6.32 4.00 -14.92
N ASP A 70 5.37 3.08 -15.13
CA ASP A 70 4.17 3.33 -15.93
C ASP A 70 3.07 2.36 -15.53
N ALA A 71 2.18 2.84 -14.67
CA ALA A 71 1.02 2.11 -14.17
C ALA A 71 -0.19 3.03 -14.12
N THR A 72 -1.37 2.45 -14.26
CA THR A 72 -2.66 3.14 -14.13
C THR A 72 -3.16 3.00 -12.70
N PHE A 73 -3.60 4.10 -12.09
CA PHE A 73 -4.08 4.17 -10.71
C PHE A 73 -5.46 4.82 -10.64
#